data_AF-A0A4R7AYQ2-F1
#
_entry.id   AF-A0A4R7AYQ2-F1
#
_cell.length_a   1.000
_cell.length_b   1.000
_cell.length_c   1.000
_cell.angle_alpha   90.00
_cell.angle_beta   90.00
_cell.angle_gamma   90.00
#
_symmetry.space_group_name_H-M   'P 1'
#
loop_
_entity.id
_entity.type
_entity.pdbx_description
1 polymer ?
#
loop_
_entity_poly.entity_id
_entity_poly.type
_entity_poly.pdbx_seq_one_letter_code
_entity_poly.pdbx_strand_id
1 'polypeptide(L)'
;MKTERITVLGSPEFKAFLAQEALKEGISVSELVRRRCQNAPSDDEVLLADMAAELSAAVDTARRSLEEGLRAVRQALDETDQQQEKAA
;
A
#
# COMPACT_ATOMS: atom_id res chain seq x y z
N MET A 1 -11.14 21.52 -13.79
CA MET A 1 -12.35 20.70 -13.98
C MET A 1 -13.55 21.53 -13.58
N LYS A 2 -14.65 21.56 -14.36
CA LYS A 2 -15.85 22.33 -13.97
C LYS A 2 -16.68 21.49 -13.00
N THR A 3 -17.08 22.07 -11.87
CA THR A 3 -17.97 21.43 -10.89
C THR A 3 -19.41 21.85 -11.14
N GLU A 4 -20.35 20.94 -10.91
CA GLU A 4 -21.79 21.24 -10.96
C GLU A 4 -22.39 21.18 -9.56
N ARG A 5 -23.37 22.04 -9.29
CA ARG A 5 -24.09 22.06 -8.01
C ARG A 5 -25.20 21.03 -8.05
N ILE A 6 -25.15 20.08 -7.12
CA ILE A 6 -26.26 19.15 -6.85
C ILE A 6 -27.05 19.63 -5.64
N THR A 7 -28.37 19.45 -5.69
CA THR A 7 -29.27 19.70 -4.56
C THR A 7 -29.91 18.38 -4.18
N VAL A 8 -29.81 18.01 -2.90
CA VAL A 8 -30.43 16.80 -2.35
C VAL A 8 -31.49 17.22 -1.35
N LEU A 9 -32.72 16.75 -1.54
CA LEU A 9 -33.77 16.88 -0.56
C LEU A 9 -33.62 15.76 0.47
N GLY A 10 -33.55 16.12 1.74
CA GLY A 10 -33.39 15.17 2.84
C GLY A 10 -34.07 15.69 4.10
N SER A 11 -34.34 14.80 5.05
CA SER A 11 -34.90 15.21 6.33
C SER A 11 -33.88 16.00 7.18
N PRO A 12 -34.33 16.78 8.17
CA PRO A 12 -33.43 17.45 9.10
C PRO A 12 -32.46 16.48 9.80
N GLU A 13 -32.95 15.30 10.16
CA GLU A 13 -32.16 14.24 10.80
C GLU A 13 -31.08 13.71 9.86
N PHE A 14 -31.42 13.51 8.58
CA PHE A 14 -30.46 13.07 7.58
C PHE A 14 -29.35 14.10 7.34
N LYS A 15 -29.69 15.39 7.32
CA LYS A 15 -28.70 16.47 7.23
C LYS A 15 -27.77 16.49 8.44
N ALA A 16 -28.33 16.32 9.65
CA ALA A 16 -27.56 16.26 10.89
C ALA A 16 -26.62 15.05 10.90
N PHE A 17 -27.11 13.88 10.46
CA PHE A 17 -26.32 12.67 10.29
C PHE A 17 -25.11 12.90 9.37
N LEU A 18 -25.33 13.45 8.16
CA LEU A 18 -24.24 13.73 7.22
C LEU A 18 -23.20 14.70 7.79
N ALA A 19 -23.64 15.72 8.52
CA ALA A 19 -22.73 16.66 9.18
C ALA A 19 -21.90 15.98 10.28
N GLN A 20 -22.51 15.09 11.06
CA GLN A 20 -21.82 14.34 12.11
C GLN A 20 -20.80 13.36 11.53
N GLU A 21 -21.15 12.63 10.47
CA GLU A 21 -20.24 11.71 9.79
C GLU A 21 -19.04 12.45 9.17
N ALA A 22 -19.30 13.56 8.49
CA ALA A 22 -18.25 14.38 7.91
C ALA A 22 -17.30 14.93 8.98
N LEU A 23 -17.84 15.32 10.14
CA LEU A 23 -17.04 15.78 11.28
C LEU A 23 -16.16 14.67 11.87
N LYS A 24 -16.68 13.44 12.00
CA LYS A 24 -15.90 12.29 12.49
C LYS A 24 -14.69 12.00 11.60
N GLU A 25 -14.88 12.12 10.29
CA GLU A 25 -13.83 11.90 9.28
C GLU A 25 -12.97 13.16 9.03
N GLY A 26 -13.28 14.30 9.66
CA GLY A 26 -12.53 15.55 9.50
C GLY A 26 -12.65 16.20 8.11
N ILE A 27 -13.66 15.84 7.33
CA ILE A 27 -13.88 16.29 5.94
C ILE A 27 -15.18 17.07 5.77
N SER A 28 -15.40 17.65 4.60
CA SER A 28 -16.67 18.31 4.27
C SER A 28 -17.76 17.30 3.92
N VAL A 29 -19.03 17.66 4.10
CA VAL A 29 -20.18 16.82 3.69
C VAL A 29 -20.13 16.51 2.19
N SER A 30 -19.74 17.46 1.35
CA SER A 30 -19.61 17.22 -0.09
C SER A 30 -18.50 16.23 -0.42
N GLU A 31 -17.42 16.24 0.34
CA GLU A 31 -16.31 15.29 0.18
C GLU A 31 -16.71 13.90 0.67
N LEU A 32 -17.40 13.80 1.82
CA LEU A 32 -17.98 12.55 2.31
C LEU A 32 -18.90 11.90 1.25
N VAL A 33 -19.80 12.69 0.66
CA VAL A 33 -20.71 12.22 -0.39
C VAL A 33 -19.91 11.76 -1.61
N ARG A 34 -18.88 12.50 -2.03
CA ARG A 34 -18.04 12.14 -3.17
C ARG A 34 -17.31 10.83 -2.91
N ARG A 35 -16.65 10.67 -1.77
CA ARG A 35 -15.92 9.45 -1.39
C ARG A 35 -16.84 8.23 -1.41
N ARG A 36 -18.01 8.31 -0.78
CA ARG A 36 -18.95 7.18 -0.72
C ARG A 36 -19.61 6.86 -2.06
N CYS A 37 -19.88 7.84 -2.92
CA CYS A 37 -20.48 7.59 -4.24
C CYS A 37 -19.47 7.14 -5.31
N GLN A 38 -18.20 7.54 -5.18
CA GLN A 38 -17.16 7.22 -6.16
C GLN A 38 -16.30 6.03 -5.73
N ASN A 39 -16.59 5.41 -4.58
CA ASN A 39 -15.72 4.42 -3.92
C ASN A 39 -14.25 4.90 -3.88
N ALA A 40 -14.06 6.21 -3.64
CA ALA A 40 -12.72 6.75 -3.60
C ALA A 40 -12.06 6.26 -2.31
N PRO A 41 -10.84 5.67 -2.40
CA PRO A 41 -10.12 5.27 -1.21
C PRO A 41 -9.84 6.49 -0.33
N SER A 42 -9.95 6.30 0.97
CA SER A 42 -9.52 7.28 1.96
C SER A 42 -8.02 7.54 1.88
N ASP A 43 -7.58 8.67 2.44
CA ASP A 43 -6.15 9.02 2.47
C ASP A 43 -5.32 7.95 3.21
N ASP A 44 -5.88 7.34 4.26
CA ASP A 44 -5.26 6.24 5.01
C ASP A 44 -5.15 4.96 4.17
N GLU A 45 -6.15 4.64 3.35
CA GLU A 45 -6.11 3.47 2.45
C GLU A 45 -5.07 3.65 1.34
N VAL A 46 -4.94 4.87 0.80
CA VAL A 46 -3.90 5.21 -0.17
C VAL A 46 -2.52 5.07 0.47
N LEU A 47 -2.33 5.65 1.65
CA LEU A 47 -1.07 5.55 2.39
C LEU A 47 -0.72 4.09 2.72
N LEU A 48 -1.70 3.30 3.15
CA LEU A 48 -1.50 1.89 3.44
C LEU A 48 -1.10 1.10 2.18
N ALA A 49 -1.71 1.38 1.04
CA ALA A 49 -1.35 0.76 -0.23
C ALA A 49 0.11 1.09 -0.64
N ASP A 50 0.53 2.34 -0.47
CA ASP A 50 1.90 2.77 -0.76
C ASP A 50 2.91 2.08 0.15
N MET A 51 2.64 2.02 1.46
CA MET A 51 3.48 1.31 2.43
C MET A 51 3.57 -0.20 2.12
N ALA A 52 2.45 -0.81 1.73
CA ALA A 52 2.43 -2.23 1.36
C ALA A 52 3.24 -2.51 0.08
N ALA A 53 3.18 -1.60 -0.90
CA ALA A 53 3.96 -1.69 -2.12
C ALA A 53 5.47 -1.58 -1.84
N GLU A 54 5.87 -0.61 -1.02
CA GLU A 54 7.26 -0.43 -0.61
C GLU A 54 7.79 -1.65 0.15
N LEU A 55 7.00 -2.18 1.10
CA LEU A 55 7.34 -3.39 1.84
C LEU A 55 7.52 -4.59 0.91
N SER A 56 6.61 -4.79 -0.04
CA SER A 56 6.72 -5.89 -1.02
C SER A 56 8.00 -5.78 -1.83
N ALA A 57 8.34 -4.59 -2.32
CA ALA A 57 9.57 -4.36 -3.09
C ALA A 57 10.83 -4.61 -2.26
N ALA A 58 10.83 -4.19 -0.98
CA ALA A 58 11.94 -4.45 -0.06
C ALA A 58 12.10 -5.95 0.21
N VAL A 59 11.01 -6.68 0.43
CA VAL A 59 11.02 -8.14 0.63
C VAL A 59 11.55 -8.86 -0.61
N ASP A 60 11.11 -8.49 -1.81
CA ASP A 60 11.58 -9.10 -3.06
C ASP A 60 13.07 -8.83 -3.30
N THR A 61 13.57 -7.67 -2.87
CA THR A 61 14.99 -7.34 -2.94
C THR A 61 15.79 -8.19 -1.95
N ALA A 62 15.33 -8.27 -0.69
CA ALA A 62 15.97 -9.08 0.35
C ALA A 62 16.03 -10.57 -0.05
N ARG A 63 14.96 -11.10 -0.63
CA ARG A 63 14.92 -12.48 -1.14
C ARG A 63 15.97 -12.73 -2.22
N ARG A 64 16.07 -11.82 -3.20
CA ARG A 64 17.08 -11.92 -4.27
C ARG A 64 18.50 -11.88 -3.71
N SER A 65 18.80 -10.93 -2.82
CA SER A 65 20.12 -10.85 -2.19
C SER A 65 20.48 -12.10 -1.37
N LEU A 66 19.49 -12.71 -0.70
CA LEU A 66 19.69 -13.96 0.02
C LEU A 66 20.00 -15.13 -0.92
N GLU A 67 19.24 -15.27 -2.01
CA GLU A 67 19.45 -16.31 -3.01
C GLU A 67 20.82 -16.18 -3.69
N GLU A 68 21.22 -14.96 -4.02
CA GLU A 68 22.56 -14.66 -4.56
C GLU A 68 23.66 -15.00 -3.55
N GLY A 69 23.50 -14.61 -2.29
CA GLY A 69 24.44 -14.94 -1.22
C GLY A 69 24.59 -16.45 -1.02
N LEU A 70 23.48 -17.20 -1.01
CA LEU A 70 23.50 -18.66 -0.94
C LEU A 70 24.20 -19.30 -2.13
N ARG A 71 24.01 -18.75 -3.34
CA ARG A 71 24.69 -19.23 -4.54
C ARG A 71 26.20 -19.01 -4.46
N ALA A 72 26.61 -17.82 -4.03
CA ALA A 72 28.03 -17.48 -3.87
C ALA A 72 28.71 -18.39 -2.82
N VAL A 73 28.06 -18.64 -1.69
CA VAL A 73 28.57 -19.56 -0.66
C VAL A 73 28.72 -20.99 -1.21
N ARG A 74 27.74 -21.49 -1.96
CA ARG A 74 27.82 -22.83 -2.58
C ARG A 74 28.97 -22.92 -3.58
N GLN A 75 29.14 -21.91 -4.43
CA GLN A 75 30.26 -21.88 -5.39
C GLN A 75 31.61 -21.88 -4.67
N ALA A 76 31.76 -21.09 -3.60
CA ALA A 76 33.00 -21.07 -2.83
C ALA A 76 33.31 -22.42 -2.15
N LEU A 77 32.28 -23.15 -1.68
CA LEU A 77 32.45 -24.49 -1.13
C LEU A 77 32.89 -25.48 -2.22
N ASP A 78 32.22 -25.50 -3.37
CA ASP A 78 32.57 -26.36 -4.49
C ASP A 78 34.00 -26.10 -5.02
N GLU A 79 34.43 -24.83 -5.09
CA GLU A 79 35.79 -24.45 -5.45
C GLU A 79 36.83 -24.97 -4.44
N THR A 80 36.50 -24.91 -3.15
CA THR A 80 37.40 -25.36 -2.07
C THR A 80 37.56 -26.89 -2.10
N ASP A 81 36.48 -27.63 -2.31
CA ASP A 81 36.51 -29.09 -2.41
C ASP A 81 37.32 -29.54 -3.64
N GLN A 82 37.15 -28.88 -4.79
CA GLN A 82 37.94 -29.16 -6.00
C GLN A 82 39.43 -28.82 -5.84
N GLN A 83 39.77 -27.81 -5.03
CA GLN A 83 41.16 -27.49 -4.71
C GLN A 83 41.81 -28.54 -3.80
N GLN A 84 41.04 -29.12 -2.87
CA GLN A 84 41.53 -30.20 -2.00
C GLN A 84 41.75 -31.51 -2.77
N GLU A 85 40.87 -31.87 -3.71
CA GLU A 85 41.06 -33.05 -4.57
C GLU A 85 42.25 -32.95 -5.51
N LYS A 86 42.62 -31.74 -5.97
CA LYS A 86 43.81 -31.54 -6.81
C LYS A 86 45.13 -31.51 -6.04
N ALA A 87 45.07 -31.33 -4.72
CA ALA A 87 46.23 -31.27 -3.84
C ALA A 87 46.56 -32.62 -3.16
N ALA A 88 45.66 -33.61 -3.30
CA ALA A 88 45.81 -34.98 -2.81
C ALA A 88 46.33 -35.92 -3.93
#